data_AF-A0A6G0WKB6-F1
#
_entry.id   AF-A0A6G0WKB6-F1
#
_cell.length_a   1.000
_cell.length_b   1.000
_cell.length_c   1.000
_cell.angle_alpha   90.00
_cell.angle_beta   90.00
_cell.angle_gamma   90.00
#
_symmetry.space_group_name_H-M   'P 1'
#
loop_
_entity.id
_entity.type
_entity.pdbx_description
1 polymer ?
#
loop_
_entity_poly.entity_id
_entity_poly.type
_entity_poly.pdbx_seq_one_letter_code
_entity_poly.pdbx_strand_id
1 'polypeptide(L)'
;MPLFHEKQRYMRCGIHAINNLLQRKEFDVASFDAICRELSPESSWQHQSILGLGNYNVDILTMALMKQVHAGGFTLSYFDKRKPLALLDLQATTGILCNAASVSLMGLWHSRHWFAIRSIYGVYYNLDSKLPEPKVRLPS
;
A
#
# COMPACT_ATOMS: atom_id res chain seq x y z
N MET A 1 18.15 -11.33 6.93
CA MET A 1 16.74 -11.76 6.93
C MET A 1 16.29 -11.91 5.48
N PRO A 2 15.45 -12.90 5.15
CA PRO A 2 14.87 -12.99 3.81
C PRO A 2 13.95 -11.80 3.54
N LEU A 3 13.90 -11.36 2.28
CA LEU A 3 13.02 -10.29 1.82
C LEU A 3 11.55 -10.74 1.99
N PHE A 4 10.74 -9.91 2.65
CA PHE A 4 9.32 -10.19 2.86
C PHE A 4 8.49 -9.76 1.65
N HIS A 5 7.69 -10.69 1.11
CA HIS A 5 6.76 -10.41 0.03
C HIS A 5 5.44 -11.15 0.21
N GLU A 6 4.38 -10.40 0.48
CA GLU A 6 3.01 -10.89 0.57
C GLU A 6 2.30 -10.70 -0.78
N LYS A 7 1.88 -11.82 -1.36
CA LYS A 7 1.14 -11.85 -2.63
C LYS A 7 -0.33 -11.55 -2.39
N GLN A 8 -0.93 -10.83 -3.33
CA GLN A 8 -2.32 -10.41 -3.22
C GLN A 8 -3.27 -11.59 -3.32
N ARG A 9 -4.29 -11.55 -2.46
CA ARG A 9 -5.51 -12.34 -2.62
C ARG A 9 -6.71 -11.40 -2.66
N TYR A 10 -7.65 -11.63 -3.57
CA TYR A 10 -8.86 -10.81 -3.74
C TYR A 10 -8.55 -9.33 -3.97
N MET A 11 -9.39 -8.40 -3.49
CA MET A 11 -9.22 -6.94 -3.68
C MET A 11 -8.46 -6.28 -2.51
N ARG A 12 -7.53 -6.98 -1.86
CA ARG A 12 -6.86 -6.55 -0.62
C ARG A 12 -5.50 -5.88 -0.84
N CYS A 13 -5.29 -5.27 -2.00
CA CYS A 13 -3.99 -4.68 -2.39
C CYS A 13 -3.44 -3.68 -1.36
N GLY A 14 -4.30 -2.89 -0.70
CA GLY A 14 -3.89 -1.94 0.33
C GLY A 14 -3.18 -2.59 1.53
N ILE A 15 -3.71 -3.70 2.04
CA ILE A 15 -3.11 -4.46 3.16
C ILE A 15 -1.73 -4.96 2.76
N HIS A 16 -1.67 -5.63 1.61
CA HIS A 16 -0.42 -6.22 1.11
C HIS A 16 0.63 -5.15 0.77
N ALA A 17 0.21 -4.01 0.22
CA ALA A 17 1.10 -2.90 -0.04
C ALA A 17 1.75 -2.38 1.25
N ILE A 18 0.98 -2.22 2.33
CA ILE A 18 1.55 -1.79 3.62
C ILE A 18 2.45 -2.87 4.22
N ASN A 19 2.03 -4.13 4.26
CA ASN A 19 2.85 -5.21 4.81
C ASN A 19 4.18 -5.36 4.06
N ASN A 20 4.12 -5.30 2.73
CA ASN A 20 5.31 -5.30 1.88
C ASN A 20 6.17 -4.07 2.15
N LEU A 21 5.57 -2.88 2.24
CA LEU A 21 6.29 -1.66 2.59
C LEU A 21 7.00 -1.81 3.95
N LEU A 22 6.35 -2.38 4.96
CA LEU A 22 6.90 -2.56 6.31
C LEU A 22 7.86 -3.75 6.43
N GLN A 23 7.94 -4.58 5.39
CA GLN A 23 8.73 -5.81 5.33
C GLN A 23 8.37 -6.82 6.44
N ARG A 24 7.08 -6.88 6.78
CA ARG A 24 6.50 -7.83 7.75
C ARG A 24 4.99 -7.88 7.62
N LYS A 25 4.37 -8.93 8.14
CA LYS A 25 2.91 -9.02 8.27
C LYS A 25 2.44 -8.23 9.50
N GLU A 26 2.19 -6.94 9.31
CA GLU A 26 1.71 -6.04 10.39
C GLU A 26 0.18 -5.99 10.44
N PHE A 27 -0.46 -5.95 9.27
CA PHE A 27 -1.90 -5.76 9.14
C PHE A 27 -2.58 -6.94 8.47
N ASP A 28 -3.84 -7.13 8.81
CA ASP A 28 -4.76 -8.05 8.17
C ASP A 28 -6.13 -7.39 7.93
N VAL A 29 -7.07 -8.17 7.42
CA VAL A 29 -8.44 -7.71 7.13
C VAL A 29 -9.12 -7.19 8.39
N ALA A 30 -9.00 -7.90 9.51
CA ALA A 30 -9.64 -7.51 10.76
C ALA A 30 -9.13 -6.15 11.25
N SER A 31 -7.82 -5.90 11.13
CA SER A 31 -7.22 -4.61 11.49
C SER A 31 -7.71 -3.46 10.59
N PHE A 32 -7.80 -3.66 9.28
CA PHE A 32 -8.32 -2.64 8.36
C PHE A 32 -9.81 -2.40 8.54
N ASP A 33 -10.60 -3.46 8.76
CA ASP A 33 -12.03 -3.35 9.00
C ASP A 33 -12.34 -2.67 10.34
N ALA A 34 -11.45 -2.80 11.34
CA ALA A 34 -11.54 -2.04 12.59
C ALA A 34 -11.31 -0.55 12.36
N ILE A 35 -10.31 -0.19 11.55
CA ILE A 35 -10.04 1.20 11.16
C ILE A 35 -11.22 1.79 10.35
N CYS A 36 -11.81 1.02 9.43
CA CYS A 36 -13.01 1.43 8.69
C CYS A 36 -14.16 1.80 9.63
N ARG A 37 -14.42 0.97 10.66
CA ARG A 37 -15.49 1.19 11.64
C ARG A 37 -15.23 2.40 12.54
N GLU A 38 -13.97 2.71 12.82
CA GLU A 38 -13.58 3.87 13.62
C GLU A 38 -13.71 5.18 12.83
N LEU A 39 -13.27 5.19 11.56
CA LEU A 39 -13.35 6.37 10.70
C LEU A 39 -14.78 6.73 10.28
N SER A 40 -15.65 5.73 10.13
CA SER A 40 -17.03 5.93 9.70
C SER A 40 -17.94 4.82 10.21
N PRO A 41 -18.36 4.90 11.48
CA PRO A 41 -19.22 3.88 12.09
C PRO A 41 -20.56 3.70 11.37
N GLU A 42 -21.08 4.76 10.74
CA GLU A 42 -22.35 4.74 10.00
C GLU A 42 -22.19 4.53 8.48
N SER A 43 -20.97 4.64 7.94
CA SER A 43 -20.73 4.68 6.48
C SER A 43 -19.46 3.95 6.04
N SER A 44 -19.22 2.76 6.59
CA SER A 44 -18.04 1.91 6.28
C SER A 44 -17.82 1.67 4.76
N TRP A 45 -18.90 1.66 3.96
CA TRP A 45 -18.90 1.58 2.49
C TRP A 45 -18.15 2.73 1.78
N GLN A 46 -17.86 3.84 2.46
CA GLN A 46 -17.09 4.97 1.91
C GLN A 46 -15.58 4.67 1.85
N HIS A 47 -15.11 3.71 2.64
CA HIS A 47 -13.70 3.41 2.79
C HIS A 47 -13.29 2.05 2.24
N GLN A 48 -14.25 1.22 1.83
CA GLN A 48 -14.03 -0.09 1.22
C GLN A 48 -15.17 -0.43 0.25
N SER A 49 -14.94 -1.40 -0.64
CA SER A 49 -15.98 -1.90 -1.55
C SER A 49 -17.23 -2.34 -0.80
N ILE A 50 -18.40 -2.13 -1.42
CA ILE A 50 -19.71 -2.37 -0.84
C ILE A 50 -19.81 -3.79 -0.23
N LEU A 51 -19.29 -4.80 -0.90
CA LEU A 51 -19.36 -6.18 -0.40
C LEU A 51 -18.28 -6.55 0.64
N GLY A 52 -17.54 -5.59 1.19
CA GLY A 52 -16.45 -5.86 2.15
C GLY A 52 -15.29 -6.66 1.57
N LEU A 53 -15.14 -6.68 0.23
CA LEU A 53 -14.14 -7.49 -0.46
C LEU A 53 -12.74 -6.86 -0.46
N GLY A 54 -12.57 -5.70 0.17
CA GLY A 54 -11.36 -4.87 0.19
C GLY A 54 -11.54 -3.58 -0.61
N ASN A 55 -10.52 -3.19 -1.40
CA ASN A 55 -10.39 -1.93 -2.13
C ASN A 55 -10.39 -0.70 -1.21
N TYR A 56 -9.55 -0.76 -0.19
CA TYR A 56 -9.45 0.29 0.81
C TYR A 56 -8.94 1.60 0.21
N ASN A 57 -9.58 2.71 0.61
CA ASN A 57 -9.17 4.05 0.20
C ASN A 57 -7.89 4.50 0.96
N VAL A 58 -7.34 5.66 0.58
CA VAL A 58 -6.07 6.15 1.16
C VAL A 58 -6.18 6.49 2.66
N ASP A 59 -7.38 6.83 3.16
CA ASP A 59 -7.59 7.21 4.56
C ASP A 59 -7.36 6.02 5.48
N ILE A 60 -7.83 4.83 5.08
CA ILE A 60 -7.57 3.58 5.83
C ILE A 60 -6.08 3.29 5.89
N LEU A 61 -5.38 3.41 4.76
CA LEU A 61 -3.94 3.16 4.70
C LEU A 61 -3.16 4.17 5.57
N THR A 62 -3.60 5.43 5.57
CA THR A 62 -3.01 6.51 6.35
C THR A 62 -3.20 6.25 7.85
N MET A 63 -4.43 5.95 8.28
CA MET A 63 -4.73 5.63 9.67
C MET A 63 -4.00 4.36 10.15
N ALA A 64 -3.92 3.32 9.31
CA ALA A 64 -3.17 2.11 9.65
C ALA A 64 -1.69 2.44 9.95
N LEU A 65 -1.05 3.22 9.08
CA LEU A 65 0.34 3.66 9.24
C LEU A 65 0.54 4.57 10.46
N MET A 66 -0.38 5.50 10.73
CA MET A 66 -0.31 6.39 11.89
C MET A 66 -0.51 5.66 13.22
N LYS A 67 -1.41 4.67 13.27
CA LYS A 67 -1.70 3.88 14.48
C LYS A 67 -0.65 2.79 14.76
N GLN A 68 0.35 2.65 13.90
CA GLN A 68 1.41 1.65 14.03
C GLN A 68 2.33 2.00 15.20
N VAL A 69 2.22 1.24 16.30
CA VAL A 69 2.88 1.56 17.59
C VAL A 69 4.38 1.22 17.58
N HIS A 70 4.79 0.15 16.89
CA HIS A 70 6.16 -0.37 17.02
C HIS A 70 7.26 0.55 16.45
N ALA A 71 6.92 1.54 15.63
CA ALA A 71 7.89 2.49 15.05
C ALA A 71 7.70 3.95 15.50
N GLY A 72 6.86 4.21 16.51
CA GLY A 72 6.49 5.59 16.90
C GLY A 72 5.50 6.26 15.94
N GLY A 73 4.82 5.48 15.09
CA GLY A 73 3.93 5.94 14.04
C GLY A 73 4.66 6.33 12.76
N PHE A 74 4.01 6.14 11.61
CA PHE A 74 4.49 6.65 10.33
C PHE A 74 3.75 7.94 9.97
N THR A 75 4.45 8.87 9.32
CA THR A 75 3.83 10.00 8.63
C THR A 75 3.71 9.70 7.14
N LEU A 76 2.61 10.14 6.53
CA LEU A 76 2.36 10.00 5.10
C LEU A 76 2.35 11.38 4.46
N SER A 77 3.03 11.52 3.32
CA SER A 77 3.05 12.75 2.53
C SER A 77 2.67 12.45 1.10
N TYR A 78 1.81 13.30 0.53
CA TYR A 78 1.38 13.17 -0.86
C TYR A 78 2.44 13.79 -1.78
N PHE A 79 2.92 13.00 -2.73
CA PHE A 79 3.79 13.49 -3.80
C PHE A 79 2.96 13.78 -5.06
N ASP A 80 3.05 15.01 -5.56
CA ASP A 80 2.45 15.39 -6.84
C ASP A 80 3.28 14.81 -7.99
N LYS A 81 2.75 13.78 -8.68
CA LYS A 81 3.42 13.11 -9.79
C LYS A 81 3.78 14.02 -10.98
N ARG A 82 3.25 15.25 -11.03
CA ARG A 82 3.58 16.24 -12.06
C ARG A 82 4.91 16.96 -11.77
N LYS A 83 5.41 16.85 -10.54
CA LYS A 83 6.70 17.41 -10.13
C LYS A 83 7.86 16.49 -10.51
N PRO A 84 9.08 17.04 -10.71
CA PRO A 84 10.27 16.22 -10.95
C PRO A 84 10.51 15.23 -9.81
N LEU A 85 10.83 13.98 -10.15
CA LEU A 85 11.14 12.94 -9.16
C LEU A 85 12.36 13.27 -8.29
N ALA A 86 13.24 14.15 -8.75
CA ALA A 86 14.37 14.65 -7.96
C ALA A 86 13.95 15.39 -6.68
N LEU A 87 12.69 15.83 -6.56
CA LEU A 87 12.15 16.42 -5.35
C LEU A 87 11.70 15.39 -4.30
N LEU A 88 11.69 14.11 -4.67
CA LEU A 88 11.33 13.03 -3.75
C LEU A 88 12.60 12.50 -3.08
N ASP A 89 12.76 12.81 -1.79
CA ASP A 89 13.86 12.27 -1.00
C ASP A 89 13.60 10.81 -0.61
N LEU A 90 14.05 9.90 -1.48
CA LEU A 90 13.93 8.47 -1.28
C LEU A 90 14.80 7.94 -0.14
N GLN A 91 15.84 8.67 0.25
CA GLN A 91 16.76 8.25 1.33
C GLN A 91 16.17 8.57 2.70
N ALA A 92 15.46 9.69 2.82
CA ALA A 92 14.74 10.06 4.04
C ALA A 92 13.39 9.35 4.22
N THR A 93 12.92 8.61 3.20
CA THR A 93 11.61 7.96 3.22
C THR A 93 11.72 6.45 3.39
N THR A 94 10.86 5.83 4.22
CA THR A 94 10.82 4.36 4.37
C THR A 94 10.51 3.64 3.06
N GLY A 95 9.63 4.22 2.25
CA GLY A 95 9.29 3.79 0.90
C GLY A 95 8.04 4.52 0.40
N ILE A 96 7.59 4.19 -0.81
CA ILE A 96 6.48 4.85 -1.48
C ILE A 96 5.31 3.89 -1.59
N LEU A 97 4.11 4.37 -1.26
CA LEU A 97 2.86 3.73 -1.65
C LEU A 97 2.37 4.35 -2.97
N CYS A 98 2.31 3.53 -4.00
CA CYS A 98 1.81 3.93 -5.31
C CYS A 98 0.37 3.44 -5.48
N ASN A 99 -0.49 4.33 -5.98
CA ASN A 99 -1.82 3.96 -6.41
C ASN A 99 -1.94 4.17 -7.92
N ALA A 100 -1.94 3.07 -8.67
CA ALA A 100 -1.96 3.06 -10.13
C ALA A 100 -3.32 2.62 -10.66
N ALA A 101 -3.65 3.10 -11.86
CA ALA A 101 -4.77 2.54 -12.60
C ALA A 101 -4.48 1.06 -12.90
N SER A 102 -5.47 0.21 -12.67
CA SER A 102 -5.43 -1.21 -12.94
C SER A 102 -6.61 -1.60 -13.80
N VAL A 103 -6.34 -2.30 -14.90
CA VAL A 103 -7.35 -2.78 -15.83
C VAL A 103 -7.52 -4.29 -15.63
N SER A 104 -8.76 -4.78 -15.57
CA SER A 104 -9.04 -6.21 -15.43
C SER A 104 -8.74 -7.00 -16.71
N LEU A 105 -8.77 -8.32 -16.58
CA LEU A 105 -8.72 -9.24 -17.71
C LEU A 105 -9.83 -8.85 -18.71
N MET A 106 -9.46 -8.61 -19.96
CA MET A 106 -10.31 -8.13 -21.07
C MET A 106 -10.69 -6.64 -21.09
N GLY A 107 -10.15 -5.79 -20.21
CA GLY A 107 -10.39 -4.34 -20.34
C GLY A 107 -11.72 -3.83 -19.77
N LEU A 108 -12.56 -4.73 -19.25
CA LEU A 108 -13.95 -4.42 -18.89
C LEU A 108 -14.12 -3.72 -17.53
N TRP A 109 -13.07 -3.71 -16.69
CA TRP A 109 -13.14 -3.10 -15.36
C TRP A 109 -11.92 -2.23 -15.10
N HIS A 110 -12.18 -0.95 -14.86
CA HIS A 110 -11.18 0.00 -14.40
C HIS A 110 -11.20 0.05 -12.88
N SER A 111 -10.04 -0.14 -12.28
CA SER A 111 -9.85 -0.11 -10.83
C SER A 111 -8.56 0.62 -10.48
N ARG A 112 -8.31 0.71 -9.18
CA ARG A 112 -7.11 1.30 -8.59
C ARG A 112 -6.36 0.18 -7.87
N HIS A 113 -5.04 0.21 -7.92
CA HIS A 113 -4.19 -0.80 -7.31
C HIS A 113 -3.09 -0.16 -6.49
N TRP A 114 -3.03 -0.54 -5.21
CA TRP A 114 -1.97 -0.14 -4.30
C TRP A 114 -0.81 -1.12 -4.38
N PHE A 115 0.41 -0.59 -4.52
CA PHE A 115 1.65 -1.35 -4.38
C PHE A 115 2.72 -0.48 -3.71
N ALA A 116 3.78 -1.12 -3.22
CA ALA A 116 4.88 -0.45 -2.55
C ALA A 116 6.17 -0.48 -3.37
N ILE A 117 6.97 0.58 -3.25
CA ILE A 117 8.36 0.62 -3.66
C ILE A 117 9.20 0.93 -2.42
N ARG A 118 10.25 0.15 -2.14
CA ARG A 118 11.10 0.35 -0.96
C ARG A 118 12.55 -0.02 -1.25
N SER A 119 13.47 0.76 -0.66
CA SER A 119 14.89 0.38 -0.57
C SER A 119 15.08 -0.65 0.55
N ILE A 120 15.70 -1.78 0.19
CA ILE A 120 16.05 -2.86 1.11
C ILE A 120 17.51 -3.18 0.85
N TYR A 121 18.37 -2.94 1.85
CA TYR A 121 19.83 -3.09 1.72
C TYR A 121 20.41 -2.29 0.53
N GLY A 122 19.92 -1.07 0.30
CA GLY A 122 20.39 -0.18 -0.76
C GLY A 122 19.82 -0.46 -2.16
N VAL A 123 18.99 -1.50 -2.30
CA VAL A 123 18.37 -1.86 -3.59
C VAL A 123 16.88 -1.53 -3.54
N TYR A 124 16.39 -0.80 -4.54
CA TYR A 124 14.97 -0.49 -4.67
C TYR A 124 14.21 -1.66 -5.30
N TYR A 125 13.16 -2.11 -4.63
CA TYR A 125 12.28 -3.17 -5.10
C TYR A 125 10.90 -2.64 -5.41
N ASN A 126 10.34 -3.09 -6.53
CA ASN A 126 8.91 -3.10 -6.76
C ASN A 126 8.31 -4.29 -5.98
N LEU A 127 7.53 -3.97 -4.96
CA LEU A 127 6.87 -4.92 -4.07
C LEU A 127 5.37 -5.06 -4.36
N ASP A 128 5.02 -4.92 -5.64
CA ASP A 128 3.66 -5.18 -6.12
C ASP A 128 3.25 -6.62 -5.80
N SER A 129 2.19 -6.74 -5.00
CA SER A 129 1.63 -7.99 -4.52
C SER A 129 1.02 -8.85 -5.64
N LYS A 130 0.84 -8.30 -6.85
CA LYS A 130 0.51 -9.08 -8.06
C LYS A 130 1.71 -9.79 -8.70
N LEU A 131 2.94 -9.42 -8.32
CA LEU A 131 4.15 -10.07 -8.82
C LEU A 131 4.39 -11.41 -8.11
N PRO A 132 4.93 -12.42 -8.81
CA PRO A 132 5.30 -13.68 -8.18
C PRO A 132 6.42 -13.51 -7.15
N GLU A 133 7.26 -12.49 -7.31
CA GLU A 133 8.38 -12.12 -6.45
C GLU A 133 8.74 -10.62 -6.60
N PRO A 134 9.46 -10.02 -5.64
CA PRO A 134 9.97 -8.66 -5.73
C PRO A 134 10.83 -8.44 -6.98
N LYS A 135 10.60 -7.34 -7.70
CA LYS A 135 11.41 -6.99 -8.88
C LYS A 135 12.33 -5.80 -8.59
N VAL A 136 13.62 -5.96 -8.86
CA VAL A 136 14.59 -4.86 -8.74
C VAL A 136 14.23 -3.74 -9.72
N ARG A 137 14.20 -2.52 -9.22
CA ARG A 137 14.17 -1.28 -10.02
C ARG A 137 15.54 -0.65 -9.86
N LEU A 138 16.36 -0.71 -10.91
CA LEU A 138 17.61 0.05 -10.92
C LEU A 138 17.28 1.55 -10.95
N PRO A 139 18.00 2.40 -10.19
CA PRO A 139 17.92 3.84 -10.40
C PRO A 139 18.37 4.12 -11.84
N SER A 140 17.46 4.64 -12.66
CA SER A 140 17.74 5.16 -14.01
C SER A 140 18.36 6.53 -13.93
#